data_AF-A0A7I7PJ72-F1
#
_entry.id   AF-A0A7I7PJ72-F1
#
_cell.length_a   1.000
_cell.length_b   1.000
_cell.length_c   1.000
_cell.angle_alpha   90.00
_cell.angle_beta   90.00
_cell.angle_gamma   90.00
#
_symmetry.space_group_name_H-M   'P 1'
#
loop_
_entity.id
_entity.type
_entity.pdbx_description
1 polymer ?
#
loop_
_entity_poly.entity_id
_entity_poly.type
_entity_poly.pdbx_seq_one_letter_code
_entity_poly.pdbx_strand_id
1 'polypeptide(L)'
;MLFTIGHGAKTAEQLTTALRQHDIDLLVDVRSFPGSRRNPDVSKQTMPRWLKDAGIGYRHEPGLGGRRKPPAHPLPSDQWWENQAFANYAAHTRTTEFRTAYERLLHEAESCNVAIMCGEPVWWRCHRRMIADLATRDGHTVQHIMPNGSLSEHRISEWLAGEQPATS
;
A
#
# COMPACT_ATOMS: atom_id res chain seq x y z
N MET A 1 4.39 -1.34 13.47
CA MET A 1 2.99 -0.99 13.11
C MET A 1 2.92 -0.68 11.61
N LEU A 2 1.81 -0.98 10.93
CA LEU A 2 1.66 -0.71 9.50
C LEU A 2 0.80 0.55 9.25
N PHE A 3 1.32 1.45 8.44
CA PHE A 3 0.67 2.65 7.96
C PHE A 3 0.48 2.61 6.45
N THR A 4 -0.44 3.43 5.94
CA THR A 4 -0.54 3.69 4.49
C THR A 4 -0.59 5.17 4.21
N ILE A 5 0.00 5.61 3.11
CA ILE A 5 -0.04 7.01 2.66
C ILE A 5 -0.17 7.13 1.14
N GLY A 6 -0.82 8.20 0.71
CA GLY A 6 -0.92 8.59 -0.70
C GLY A 6 -0.10 9.84 -0.96
N HIS A 7 0.84 9.76 -1.90
CA HIS A 7 1.63 10.94 -2.22
C HIS A 7 0.80 12.01 -2.93
N GLY A 8 -0.12 11.64 -3.83
CA GLY A 8 -0.90 12.61 -4.59
C GLY A 8 -0.02 13.67 -5.24
N ALA A 9 -0.34 14.94 -4.97
CA ALA A 9 0.44 16.11 -5.38
C ALA A 9 1.35 16.67 -4.27
N LYS A 10 1.61 15.91 -3.19
CA LYS A 10 2.47 16.38 -2.09
C LYS A 10 3.90 16.66 -2.57
N THR A 11 4.51 17.72 -2.05
CA THR A 11 5.95 17.98 -2.20
C THR A 11 6.77 17.06 -1.29
N ALA A 12 8.09 17.07 -1.45
CA ALA A 12 9.01 16.37 -0.54
C ALA A 12 8.79 16.78 0.93
N GLU A 13 8.62 18.08 1.21
CA GLU A 13 8.46 18.62 2.57
C GLU A 13 7.13 18.18 3.19
N GLN A 14 6.04 18.25 2.42
CA GLN A 14 4.72 17.83 2.88
C GLN A 14 4.69 16.32 3.20
N LEU A 15 5.31 15.51 2.34
CA LEU A 15 5.40 14.08 2.56
C LEU A 15 6.30 13.76 3.76
N THR A 16 7.46 14.40 3.87
CA THR A 16 8.38 14.26 5.02
C THR A 16 7.69 14.63 6.33
N THR A 17 6.96 15.74 6.36
CA THR A 17 6.24 16.22 7.55
C THR A 17 5.20 15.20 7.99
N ALA A 18 4.39 14.69 7.06
CA ALA A 18 3.37 13.69 7.35
C ALA A 18 3.98 12.36 7.86
N LEU A 19 5.14 11.95 7.33
CA LEU A 19 5.81 10.73 7.79
C LEU A 19 6.43 10.91 9.19
N ARG A 20 7.08 12.05 9.45
CA ARG A 20 7.66 12.36 10.76
C ARG A 20 6.61 12.54 11.85
N GLN A 21 5.46 13.11 11.52
CA GLN A 21 4.36 13.29 12.47
C GLN A 21 3.89 11.95 13.09
N HIS A 22 4.08 10.84 12.38
CA HIS A 22 3.66 9.51 12.80
C HIS A 22 4.85 8.56 12.99
N ASP A 23 6.04 9.12 13.22
CA ASP A 23 7.27 8.38 13.52
C ASP A 23 7.54 7.22 12.55
N ILE A 24 7.35 7.46 11.24
CA ILE A 24 7.60 6.44 10.23
C ILE A 24 9.10 6.23 10.03
N ASP A 25 9.55 5.01 10.26
CA ASP A 25 10.95 4.59 10.10
C ASP A 25 11.25 4.19 8.65
N LEU A 26 10.29 3.57 7.96
CA LEU A 26 10.45 3.01 6.61
C LEU A 26 9.26 3.34 5.71
N LEU A 27 9.54 3.95 4.56
CA LEU A 27 8.58 4.12 3.47
C LEU A 27 8.77 3.02 2.42
N VAL A 28 7.76 2.16 2.26
CA VAL A 28 7.70 1.13 1.20
C VAL A 28 6.86 1.66 0.04
N ASP A 29 7.51 2.00 -1.06
CA ASP A 29 6.84 2.43 -2.29
C ASP A 29 6.27 1.23 -3.04
N VAL A 30 4.94 1.13 -3.08
CA VAL A 30 4.21 0.05 -3.77
C VAL A 30 3.66 0.51 -5.12
N ARG A 31 4.26 1.51 -5.76
CA ARG A 31 3.90 1.92 -7.12
C ARG A 31 4.57 0.99 -8.13
N SER A 32 3.80 0.45 -9.09
CA SER A 32 4.39 -0.35 -10.19
C SER A 32 5.40 0.45 -11.02
N PHE A 33 5.18 1.76 -11.18
CA PHE A 33 6.08 2.65 -11.90
C PHE A 33 6.32 3.93 -11.07
N PRO A 34 7.38 3.96 -10.23
CA PRO A 34 7.69 5.11 -9.37
C PRO A 34 8.41 6.26 -10.12
N GLY A 35 8.22 6.35 -11.44
CA GLY A 35 8.65 7.48 -12.25
C GLY A 35 7.50 8.45 -12.41
N SER A 36 7.63 9.67 -11.90
CA SER A 36 6.62 10.71 -12.08
C SER A 36 7.22 11.89 -12.84
N ARG A 37 6.70 12.16 -14.05
CA ARG A 37 7.00 13.40 -14.78
C ARG A 37 6.28 14.61 -14.18
N ARG A 38 5.13 14.38 -13.54
CA ARG A 38 4.25 15.44 -12.99
C ARG A 38 4.65 15.90 -11.60
N ASN A 39 5.36 15.07 -10.85
CA ASN A 39 5.87 15.37 -9.52
C ASN A 39 7.28 14.79 -9.39
N PRO A 40 8.33 15.58 -9.72
CA PRO A 40 9.72 15.13 -9.66
C PRO A 40 10.20 14.72 -8.27
N ASP A 41 9.63 15.30 -7.21
CA ASP A 41 10.03 15.06 -5.82
C ASP A 41 9.81 13.61 -5.40
N VAL A 42 8.70 13.02 -5.86
CA VAL A 42 8.32 11.63 -5.57
C VAL A 42 8.80 10.64 -6.62
N SER A 43 9.75 11.04 -7.47
CA SER A 43 10.41 10.13 -8.40
C SER A 43 11.36 9.18 -7.66
N LYS A 44 11.54 7.97 -8.19
CA LYS A 44 12.50 6.99 -7.63
C LYS A 44 13.95 7.49 -7.57
N GLN A 45 14.30 8.52 -8.35
CA GLN A 45 15.63 9.12 -8.36
C GLN A 45 15.82 10.15 -7.26
N THR A 46 14.75 10.86 -6.87
CA THR A 46 14.82 12.00 -5.94
C THR A 46 14.38 11.60 -4.53
N MET A 47 13.30 10.84 -4.42
CA MET A 47 12.67 10.46 -3.16
C MET A 47 13.60 9.77 -2.15
N PRO A 48 14.45 8.82 -2.55
CA PRO A 48 15.34 8.16 -1.60
C PRO A 48 16.33 9.12 -0.93
N ARG A 49 16.72 10.22 -1.61
CA ARG A 49 17.69 11.18 -1.07
C ARG A 49 17.10 11.98 0.08
N TRP A 50 15.99 12.67 -0.15
CA TRP A 50 15.39 13.50 0.89
C TRP A 50 14.77 12.67 2.02
N LEU A 51 14.32 11.43 1.76
CA LEU A 51 13.91 10.51 2.82
C LEU A 51 15.09 10.15 3.72
N LYS A 52 16.25 9.83 3.14
CA LYS A 52 17.47 9.56 3.89
C LYS A 52 17.90 10.76 4.72
N ASP A 53 17.89 11.95 4.15
CA ASP A 53 18.21 13.20 4.87
C ASP A 53 17.20 13.46 6.00
N ALA A 54 15.97 12.97 5.86
CA ALA A 54 14.95 13.03 6.89
C ALA A 54 15.08 11.95 7.98
N GLY A 55 15.99 10.98 7.82
CA GLY A 55 16.16 9.84 8.72
C GLY A 55 15.19 8.68 8.45
N ILE A 56 14.53 8.67 7.28
CA ILE A 56 13.49 7.69 6.91
C ILE A 56 14.06 6.74 5.86
N GLY A 57 13.94 5.43 6.11
CA GLY A 57 14.30 4.40 5.17
C GLY A 57 13.40 4.43 3.93
N TYR A 58 13.93 3.96 2.79
CA TYR A 58 13.17 3.84 1.55
C TYR A 58 13.39 2.47 0.92
N ARG A 59 12.29 1.85 0.47
CA ARG A 59 12.32 0.61 -0.30
C ARG A 59 11.25 0.65 -1.40
N HIS A 60 11.61 0.25 -2.61
CA HIS A 60 10.62 0.03 -3.67
C HIS A 60 10.21 -1.44 -3.68
N GLU A 61 8.90 -1.71 -3.65
CA GLU A 61 8.34 -3.06 -3.63
C GLU A 61 7.35 -3.26 -4.79
N PRO A 62 7.85 -3.58 -6.00
CA PRO A 62 7.01 -3.78 -7.17
C PRO A 62 6.10 -5.00 -7.04
N GLY A 63 6.40 -5.99 -6.17
CA GLY A 63 5.56 -7.16 -5.92
C GLY A 63 4.19 -6.80 -5.34
N LEU A 64 4.10 -5.67 -4.64
CA LEU A 64 2.85 -5.10 -4.11
C LEU A 64 2.21 -4.05 -5.05
N GLY A 65 2.74 -3.87 -6.26
CA GLY A 65 2.33 -2.87 -7.24
C GLY A 65 0.91 -3.01 -7.80
N GLY A 66 0.13 -1.93 -7.79
CA GLY A 66 -1.28 -1.96 -8.21
C GLY A 66 -1.58 -2.20 -9.69
N ARG A 67 -0.62 -1.98 -10.61
CA ARG A 67 -0.86 -2.20 -12.05
C ARG A 67 -0.55 -3.65 -12.42
N ARG A 68 -1.62 -4.39 -12.76
CA ARG A 68 -1.57 -5.83 -13.08
C ARG A 68 -2.33 -6.14 -14.36
N LYS A 69 -1.79 -7.09 -15.12
CA LYS A 69 -2.48 -7.69 -16.27
C LYS A 69 -3.60 -8.61 -15.76
N PRO A 70 -4.63 -8.87 -16.58
CA PRO A 70 -5.60 -9.91 -16.26
C PRO A 70 -4.92 -11.26 -16.01
N PRO A 71 -5.38 -12.04 -15.01
CA PRO A 71 -4.87 -13.38 -14.79
C PRO A 71 -5.25 -14.30 -15.96
N ALA A 72 -4.44 -15.33 -16.21
CA ALA A 72 -4.78 -16.35 -17.21
C ALA A 72 -6.06 -17.13 -16.84
N HIS A 73 -6.30 -17.31 -15.54
CA HIS A 73 -7.45 -18.01 -14.98
C HIS A 73 -8.10 -17.14 -13.88
N PRO A 74 -9.00 -16.21 -14.23
CA PRO A 74 -9.72 -15.41 -13.25
C PRO A 74 -10.66 -16.29 -12.42
N LEU A 75 -10.81 -15.99 -11.14
CA LEU A 75 -11.79 -16.61 -10.27
C LEU A 75 -13.08 -15.77 -10.21
N PRO A 76 -14.25 -16.37 -9.96
CA PRO A 76 -15.49 -15.62 -9.75
C PRO A 76 -15.37 -14.56 -8.64
N SER A 77 -14.62 -14.84 -7.58
CA SER A 77 -14.38 -13.91 -6.46
C SER A 77 -13.59 -12.65 -6.87
N ASP A 78 -12.81 -12.69 -7.96
CA ASP A 78 -12.12 -11.51 -8.47
C ASP A 78 -13.11 -10.45 -8.99
N GLN A 79 -14.28 -10.89 -9.46
CA GLN A 79 -15.31 -10.03 -10.06
C GLN A 79 -16.18 -9.30 -9.03
N TRP A 80 -15.96 -9.52 -7.71
CA TRP A 80 -16.51 -8.63 -6.69
C TRP A 80 -16.16 -7.16 -6.97
N TRP A 81 -15.03 -6.94 -7.64
CA TRP A 81 -14.64 -5.64 -8.16
C TRP A 81 -15.14 -5.44 -9.59
N GLU A 82 -16.14 -4.56 -9.76
CA GLU A 82 -16.57 -4.12 -11.11
C GLU A 82 -15.42 -3.49 -11.91
N ASN A 83 -14.48 -2.84 -11.21
CA ASN A 83 -13.31 -2.25 -11.83
C ASN A 83 -12.25 -3.33 -12.15
N GLN A 84 -11.99 -3.55 -13.44
CA GLN A 84 -11.03 -4.54 -13.92
C GLN A 84 -9.63 -4.43 -13.31
N ALA A 85 -9.15 -3.22 -13.01
CA ALA A 85 -7.83 -3.06 -12.40
C ALA A 85 -7.80 -3.60 -10.97
N PHE A 86 -8.88 -3.44 -10.21
CA PHE A 86 -9.03 -4.03 -8.89
C PHE A 86 -9.22 -5.55 -8.98
N ALA A 87 -10.04 -6.06 -9.92
CA ALA A 87 -10.17 -7.51 -10.15
C ALA A 87 -8.81 -8.17 -10.48
N ASN A 88 -8.03 -7.54 -11.36
CA ASN A 88 -6.68 -8.02 -11.69
C ASN A 88 -5.75 -7.99 -10.47
N TYR A 89 -5.87 -6.97 -9.62
CA TYR A 89 -5.05 -6.87 -8.41
C TYR A 89 -5.46 -7.90 -7.36
N ALA A 90 -6.77 -8.15 -7.18
CA ALA A 90 -7.29 -9.22 -6.33
C ALA A 90 -6.69 -10.57 -6.76
N ALA A 91 -6.67 -10.85 -8.06
CA ALA A 91 -6.02 -12.04 -8.60
C ALA A 91 -4.52 -12.10 -8.29
N HIS A 92 -3.84 -10.96 -8.41
CA HIS A 92 -2.42 -10.84 -8.10
C HIS A 92 -2.09 -11.16 -6.63
N THR A 93 -2.99 -10.87 -5.69
CA THR A 93 -2.75 -11.15 -4.24
C THR A 93 -2.49 -12.62 -3.94
N ARG A 94 -2.92 -13.53 -4.84
CA ARG A 94 -2.75 -14.97 -4.67
C ARG A 94 -1.42 -15.50 -5.22
N THR A 95 -0.68 -14.69 -5.97
CA THR A 95 0.60 -15.08 -6.59
C THR A 95 1.72 -15.21 -5.57
N THR A 96 2.72 -16.04 -5.88
CA THR A 96 3.93 -16.16 -5.05
C THR A 96 4.68 -14.83 -4.92
N GLU A 97 4.77 -14.06 -6.01
CA GLU A 97 5.40 -12.73 -6.01
C GLU A 97 4.76 -11.79 -4.97
N PHE A 98 3.42 -11.73 -4.94
CA PHE A 98 2.73 -10.93 -3.94
C PHE A 98 2.98 -11.44 -2.52
N ARG A 99 2.80 -12.75 -2.30
CA ARG A 99 2.94 -13.36 -0.97
C ARG A 99 4.31 -13.11 -0.36
N THR A 100 5.38 -13.33 -1.14
CA THR A 100 6.76 -13.06 -0.68
C THR A 100 6.99 -11.59 -0.35
N ALA A 101 6.50 -10.67 -1.18
CA ALA A 101 6.64 -9.23 -0.93
C ALA A 101 5.82 -8.76 0.30
N TYR A 102 4.66 -9.36 0.49
CA TYR A 102 3.74 -9.08 1.60
C TYR A 102 4.28 -9.61 2.93
N GLU A 103 4.77 -10.85 2.99
CA GLU A 103 5.41 -11.43 4.17
C GLU A 103 6.60 -10.57 4.64
N ARG A 104 7.43 -10.11 3.69
CA ARG A 104 8.53 -9.19 3.99
C ARG A 104 8.03 -7.87 4.57
N LEU A 105 6.97 -7.29 4.01
CA LEU A 105 6.37 -6.05 4.52
C LEU A 105 5.91 -6.23 5.97
N LEU A 106 5.21 -7.33 6.27
CA LEU A 106 4.71 -7.60 7.62
C LEU A 106 5.85 -7.80 8.61
N HIS A 107 6.89 -8.54 8.24
CA HIS A 107 8.07 -8.73 9.08
C HIS A 107 8.79 -7.40 9.39
N GLU A 108 8.91 -6.50 8.41
CA GLU A 108 9.44 -5.15 8.65
C GLU A 108 8.53 -4.37 9.62
N ALA A 109 7.20 -4.48 9.48
CA ALA A 109 6.22 -3.82 10.33
C ALA A 109 6.13 -4.38 11.77
N GLU A 110 6.70 -5.55 12.05
CA GLU A 110 6.88 -6.08 13.40
C GLU A 110 8.01 -5.37 14.15
N SER A 111 9.02 -4.89 13.43
CA SER A 111 10.25 -4.33 14.01
C SER A 111 10.24 -2.79 14.08
N CYS A 112 9.49 -2.12 13.21
CA CYS A 112 9.44 -0.67 13.15
C CYS A 112 8.10 -0.13 12.60
N ASN A 113 7.97 1.19 12.51
CA ASN A 113 6.82 1.85 11.87
C ASN A 113 7.03 1.93 10.37
N VAL A 114 6.24 1.16 9.62
CA VAL A 114 6.34 1.07 8.16
C VAL A 114 5.14 1.74 7.52
N ALA A 115 5.36 2.61 6.53
CA ALA A 115 4.29 3.15 5.69
C ALA A 115 4.38 2.60 4.26
N ILE A 116 3.31 1.97 3.76
CA ILE A 116 3.18 1.70 2.32
C ILE A 116 2.68 2.95 1.59
N MET A 117 3.29 3.27 0.45
CA MET A 117 2.94 4.45 -0.34
C MET A 117 2.48 4.10 -1.76
N CYS A 118 1.39 4.73 -2.19
CA CYS A 118 0.97 4.76 -3.59
C CYS A 118 0.73 6.19 -4.11
N GLY A 119 0.29 6.32 -5.37
CA GLY A 119 -0.01 7.61 -5.98
C GLY A 119 -1.33 8.25 -5.56
N GLU A 120 -2.36 7.46 -5.30
CA GLU A 120 -3.70 7.96 -4.96
C GLU A 120 -3.72 8.57 -3.54
N PRO A 121 -4.21 9.81 -3.35
CA PRO A 121 -4.36 10.42 -2.03
C PRO A 121 -5.15 9.57 -1.03
N VAL A 122 -6.31 9.05 -1.42
CA VAL A 122 -7.24 8.35 -0.51
C VAL A 122 -7.15 6.83 -0.65
N TRP A 123 -7.17 6.11 0.47
CA TRP A 123 -6.86 4.68 0.46
C TRP A 123 -7.94 3.84 -0.23
N TRP A 124 -9.22 4.25 -0.14
CA TRP A 124 -10.34 3.48 -0.67
C TRP A 124 -10.47 3.47 -2.20
N ARG A 125 -9.67 4.29 -2.91
CA ARG A 125 -9.68 4.39 -4.39
C ARG A 125 -8.47 3.75 -5.05
N CYS A 126 -7.65 3.00 -4.31
CA CYS A 126 -6.46 2.36 -4.87
C CYS A 126 -6.18 0.98 -4.30
N HIS A 127 -5.17 0.33 -4.90
CA HIS A 127 -4.75 -1.03 -4.57
C HIS A 127 -4.26 -1.19 -3.13
N ARG A 128 -3.77 -0.12 -2.49
CA ARG A 128 -3.29 -0.18 -1.10
C ARG A 128 -4.39 -0.57 -0.11
N ARG A 129 -5.66 -0.38 -0.48
CA ARG A 129 -6.81 -0.89 0.27
C ARG A 129 -6.73 -2.39 0.48
N MET A 130 -6.48 -3.17 -0.57
CA MET A 130 -6.43 -4.64 -0.44
C MET A 130 -5.24 -5.11 0.38
N ILE A 131 -4.09 -4.41 0.31
CA ILE A 131 -2.94 -4.71 1.19
C ILE A 131 -3.35 -4.48 2.65
N ALA A 132 -4.02 -3.37 2.94
CA ALA A 132 -4.55 -3.07 4.27
C ALA A 132 -5.60 -4.09 4.72
N ASP A 133 -6.52 -4.50 3.85
CA ASP A 133 -7.55 -5.49 4.21
C ASP A 133 -6.90 -6.83 4.59
N LEU A 134 -5.90 -7.28 3.82
CA LEU A 134 -5.15 -8.51 4.10
C LEU A 134 -4.37 -8.39 5.41
N ALA A 135 -3.68 -7.28 5.64
CA ALA A 135 -2.91 -7.08 6.87
C ALA A 135 -3.81 -7.07 8.10
N THR A 136 -4.98 -6.44 8.02
CA THR A 136 -5.95 -6.46 9.12
C THR A 136 -6.60 -7.83 9.31
N ARG A 137 -6.89 -8.57 8.23
CA ARG A 137 -7.32 -9.98 8.34
C ARG A 137 -6.27 -10.84 9.05
N ASP A 138 -5.00 -10.60 8.76
CA ASP A 138 -3.88 -11.37 9.32
C ASP A 138 -3.47 -10.86 10.73
N GLY A 139 -4.28 -9.97 11.34
CA GLY A 139 -4.13 -9.56 12.74
C GLY A 139 -3.31 -8.28 12.97
N HIS A 140 -2.88 -7.59 11.91
CA HIS A 140 -2.13 -6.34 12.04
C HIS A 140 -3.06 -5.11 12.06
N THR A 141 -2.88 -4.24 13.06
CA THR A 141 -3.50 -2.91 13.05
C THR A 141 -2.91 -2.07 11.91
N VAL A 142 -3.78 -1.53 11.05
CA VAL A 142 -3.39 -0.65 9.94
C VAL A 142 -3.99 0.74 10.13
N GLN A 143 -3.14 1.77 10.01
CA GLN A 143 -3.54 3.18 10.09
C GLN A 143 -3.30 3.90 8.76
N HIS A 144 -4.30 4.64 8.27
CA HIS A 144 -4.15 5.45 7.07
C HIS A 144 -3.77 6.88 7.43
N ILE A 145 -2.63 7.34 6.95
CA ILE A 145 -2.25 8.75 6.98
C ILE A 145 -3.06 9.48 5.91
N MET A 146 -4.05 10.23 6.36
CA MET A 146 -5.01 10.94 5.52
C MET A 146 -4.38 12.19 4.87
N PRO A 147 -4.97 12.75 3.81
CA PRO A 147 -4.41 13.92 3.13
C PRO A 147 -4.16 15.14 4.04
N ASN A 148 -4.95 15.28 5.11
CA ASN A 148 -4.81 16.32 6.14
C ASN A 148 -3.83 15.96 7.27
N GLY A 149 -3.13 14.83 7.19
CA GLY A 149 -2.19 14.35 8.20
C GLY A 149 -2.83 13.59 9.36
N SER A 150 -4.16 13.53 9.48
CA SER A 150 -4.83 12.71 10.50
C SER A 150 -4.69 11.21 10.24
N LEU A 151 -4.86 10.39 11.28
CA LEU A 151 -4.94 8.94 11.15
C LEU A 151 -6.40 8.49 11.03
N SER A 152 -6.64 7.49 10.19
CA SER A 152 -7.89 6.73 10.12
C SER A 152 -7.54 5.26 10.23
N GLU A 153 -8.09 4.57 11.24
CA GLU A 153 -7.96 3.12 11.35
C GLU A 153 -8.60 2.43 10.14
N HIS A 154 -7.94 1.40 9.64
CA HIS A 154 -8.47 0.58 8.56
C HIS A 154 -9.59 -0.32 9.09
N ARG A 155 -10.68 -0.42 8.33
CA ARG A 155 -11.73 -1.42 8.56
C ARG A 155 -11.79 -2.32 7.33
N ILE A 156 -11.75 -3.62 7.57
CA ILE A 156 -11.82 -4.63 6.52
C ILE A 156 -13.04 -4.38 5.67
N SER A 157 -12.81 -4.38 4.37
CA SER A 157 -13.82 -4.21 3.35
C SER A 157 -14.72 -5.43 3.21
N GLU A 158 -15.98 -5.21 2.87
CA GLU A 158 -16.99 -6.27 2.72
C GLU A 158 -16.58 -7.41 1.76
N TRP A 159 -15.75 -7.11 0.75
CA TRP A 159 -15.28 -8.13 -0.21
C TRP A 159 -14.46 -9.25 0.43
N LEU A 160 -13.73 -8.95 1.51
CA LEU A 160 -13.00 -9.95 2.30
C LEU A 160 -13.88 -10.57 3.40
N ALA A 161 -14.90 -9.86 3.87
CA ALA A 161 -15.88 -10.41 4.81
C ALA A 161 -16.75 -11.51 4.17
N GLY A 162 -16.90 -11.52 2.84
CA GLY A 162 -17.59 -12.57 2.09
C GLY A 162 -16.84 -13.90 1.96
N GLU A 163 -15.56 -13.96 2.36
CA GLU A 163 -14.75 -15.21 2.40
C GLU A 163 -14.78 -15.89 3.79
N GLN A 164 -15.84 -15.69 4.59
CA GLN A 164 -16.05 -16.53 5.77
C GLN A 164 -16.13 -18.00 5.31
N PRO A 165 -15.33 -18.93 5.87
CA PRO A 165 -15.56 -20.34 5.61
C PRO A 165 -16.98 -20.64 6.09
N ALA A 166 -17.77 -21.29 5.23
CA ALA A 166 -19.02 -21.89 5.67
C ALA A 166 -18.69 -22.80 6.84
N THR A 167 -19.02 -22.38 8.06
CA THR A 167 -19.00 -23.23 9.24
C THR A 167 -20.01 -24.33 8.97
N SER A 168 -19.51 -25.52 8.65
CA SER A 168 -20.22 -26.80 8.71
C SER A 168 -19.53 -27.67 9.74
#